data_AF-A0A6P8DLV6-F1
#
_entry.id   AF-A0A6P8DLV6-F1
#
_cell.length_a   1.000
_cell.length_b   1.000
_cell.length_c   1.000
_cell.angle_alpha   90.00
_cell.angle_beta   90.00
_cell.angle_gamma   90.00
#
_symmetry.space_group_name_H-M   'P 1'
#
loop_
_entity.id
_entity.type
_entity.pdbx_description
1 polymer ?
#
loop_
_entity_poly.entity_id
_entity_poly.type
_entity_poly.pdbx_seq_one_letter_code
_entity_poly.pdbx_strand_id
1 'polypeptide(L)'
;MINMKSMNPLSCILSDNRLTGPNFSNWLRNLNIVLNMEALGYILETQEIELPGGDATSDQQDAYDQWSVDDTKVRCYMLASMSNELKRQHENMKSSREILKNLRELYGENSMTARYEISNELFRARMQEGTKVAAHVQKMINLIQQLEKLEFQMDKELHVDFNVMNNKMKDKEFILVAGTSSSKTRKKKKKSKKGSVP
;
A
#
# COMPACT_ATOMS: atom_id res chain seq x y z
N MET A 1 35.35 -20.13 -22.48
CA MET A 1 35.03 -18.68 -22.56
C MET A 1 33.55 -18.52 -22.34
N ILE A 2 33.15 -17.84 -21.26
CA ILE A 2 31.74 -17.57 -20.97
C ILE A 2 31.30 -16.46 -21.94
N ASN A 3 30.31 -16.76 -22.77
CA ASN A 3 29.68 -15.79 -23.65
C ASN A 3 28.89 -14.80 -22.78
N MET A 4 29.50 -13.68 -22.41
CA MET A 4 28.78 -12.52 -21.88
C MET A 4 27.93 -11.97 -23.03
N LYS A 5 26.68 -12.45 -23.13
CA LYS A 5 25.60 -11.65 -23.75
C LYS A 5 25.76 -10.25 -23.16
N SER A 6 26.01 -9.24 -23.99
CA SER A 6 26.00 -7.86 -23.53
C SER A 6 24.64 -7.61 -22.89
N MET A 7 24.59 -7.59 -21.55
CA MET A 7 23.36 -7.29 -20.85
C MET A 7 23.10 -5.82 -21.09
N ASN A 8 21.93 -5.52 -21.66
CA ASN A 8 21.46 -4.15 -21.73
C ASN A 8 21.39 -3.64 -20.28
N PRO A 9 22.12 -2.59 -19.87
CA PRO A 9 22.13 -2.12 -18.49
C PRO A 9 20.70 -1.79 -17.99
N LEU A 10 19.79 -1.42 -18.89
CA LEU A 10 18.36 -1.23 -18.58
C LEU A 10 17.68 -2.53 -18.14
N SER A 11 18.04 -3.65 -18.76
CA SER A 11 17.51 -4.97 -18.41
C SER A 11 17.95 -5.42 -17.02
N CYS A 12 19.16 -5.04 -16.58
CA CYS A 12 19.66 -5.32 -15.23
C CYS A 12 18.86 -4.56 -14.17
N ILE A 13 18.55 -3.28 -14.40
CA ILE A 13 17.73 -2.48 -13.48
C ILE A 13 16.39 -3.18 -13.21
N LEU A 14 15.75 -3.68 -14.26
CA LEU A 14 14.47 -4.38 -14.17
C LEU A 14 14.59 -5.79 -13.57
N SER A 15 15.66 -6.54 -13.88
CA SER A 15 15.85 -7.90 -13.37
C SER A 15 16.22 -7.93 -11.89
N ASP A 16 17.01 -6.95 -11.45
CA ASP A 16 17.58 -6.93 -10.10
C ASP A 16 16.61 -6.30 -9.09
N ASN A 17 15.64 -5.51 -9.58
CA ASN A 17 14.65 -4.81 -8.77
C ASN A 17 13.22 -5.26 -9.07
N ARG A 18 13.00 -6.57 -9.21
CA ARG A 18 11.68 -7.11 -9.55
C ARG A 18 10.59 -6.68 -8.56
N LEU A 19 9.39 -6.42 -9.07
CA LEU A 19 8.21 -6.18 -8.26
C LEU A 19 7.83 -7.46 -7.49
N THR A 20 7.71 -7.33 -6.18
CA THR A 20 7.24 -8.39 -5.26
C THR A 20 5.93 -8.01 -4.56
N GLY A 21 5.43 -6.79 -4.77
CA GLY A 21 4.27 -6.21 -4.10
C GLY A 21 4.68 -5.11 -3.13
N PRO A 22 5.29 -5.43 -1.97
CA PRO A 22 5.68 -4.44 -0.96
C PRO A 22 6.63 -3.35 -1.47
N ASN A 23 7.46 -3.67 -2.47
CA ASN A 23 8.42 -2.74 -3.04
C ASN A 23 7.87 -1.89 -4.20
N PHE A 24 6.55 -1.79 -4.38
CA PHE A 24 5.91 -1.10 -5.51
C PHE A 24 6.45 0.31 -5.76
N SER A 25 6.61 1.15 -4.75
CA SER A 25 7.12 2.52 -4.93
C SER A 25 8.57 2.54 -5.46
N ASN A 26 9.41 1.60 -5.02
CA ASN A 26 10.79 1.50 -5.51
C ASN A 26 10.84 0.92 -6.92
N TRP A 27 10.05 -0.13 -7.17
CA TRP A 27 9.91 -0.71 -8.50
C TRP A 27 9.41 0.33 -9.53
N LEU A 28 8.39 1.12 -9.19
CA LEU A 28 7.85 2.16 -10.07
C LEU A 28 8.90 3.24 -10.40
N ARG A 29 9.73 3.63 -9.42
CA ARG A 29 10.86 4.55 -9.65
C ARG A 29 11.87 3.95 -10.64
N ASN A 30 12.25 2.68 -10.46
CA ASN A 30 13.19 2.00 -11.35
C ASN A 30 12.61 1.81 -12.77
N LEU A 31 11.33 1.48 -12.87
CA LEU A 31 10.62 1.39 -14.15
C LEU A 31 10.64 2.74 -14.88
N ASN A 32 10.28 3.83 -14.19
CA ASN A 32 10.27 5.17 -14.79
C ASN A 32 11.65 5.59 -15.31
N ILE A 33 12.73 5.22 -14.61
CA ILE A 33 14.10 5.47 -15.07
C ILE A 33 14.36 4.78 -16.43
N VAL A 34 13.97 3.52 -16.56
CA VAL A 34 14.12 2.76 -17.82
C VAL A 34 13.24 3.35 -18.92
N LEU A 35 11.98 3.64 -18.63
CA LEU A 35 11.04 4.19 -19.61
C LEU A 35 11.47 5.59 -20.10
N ASN A 36 12.00 6.42 -19.21
CA ASN A 36 12.50 7.75 -19.59
C ASN A 36 13.75 7.66 -20.48
N MET A 37 14.63 6.69 -20.24
CA MET A 37 15.79 6.45 -21.11
C MET A 37 15.39 6.00 -22.52
N GLU A 38 14.25 5.32 -22.66
CA GLU A 38 13.72 4.88 -23.96
C GLU A 38 12.68 5.82 -24.56
N ALA A 39 12.46 7.00 -23.96
CA ALA A 39 11.41 7.95 -24.36
C ALA A 39 9.99 7.35 -24.38
N LEU A 40 9.73 6.35 -23.52
CA LEU A 40 8.44 5.66 -23.38
C LEU A 40 7.63 6.13 -22.16
N GLY A 41 8.18 7.02 -21.33
CA GLY A 41 7.52 7.49 -20.10
C GLY A 41 6.13 8.08 -20.33
N TYR A 42 5.92 8.71 -21.50
CA TYR A 42 4.64 9.32 -21.87
C TYR A 42 3.48 8.33 -21.86
N ILE A 43 3.71 7.05 -22.19
CA ILE A 43 2.66 6.01 -22.22
C ILE A 43 1.91 5.91 -20.88
N LEU A 44 2.62 6.03 -19.77
CA LEU A 44 2.03 5.94 -18.42
C LEU A 44 1.37 7.25 -17.96
N GLU A 45 1.66 8.38 -18.62
CA GLU A 45 1.23 9.72 -18.22
C GLU A 45 0.10 10.28 -19.11
N THR A 46 0.20 10.12 -20.43
CA THR A 46 -0.76 10.61 -21.43
C THR A 46 -1.97 9.71 -21.60
N GLN A 47 -3.17 10.29 -21.62
CA GLN A 47 -4.43 9.54 -21.82
C GLN A 47 -4.33 8.52 -22.96
N GLU A 48 -4.95 7.35 -22.76
CA GLU A 48 -5.00 6.28 -23.76
C GLU A 48 -5.59 6.84 -25.06
N ILE A 49 -4.89 6.60 -26.18
CA ILE A 49 -5.34 7.08 -27.50
C ILE A 49 -6.49 6.19 -27.93
N GLU A 50 -7.65 6.79 -28.22
CA GLU A 50 -8.79 6.04 -28.73
C GLU A 50 -8.49 5.47 -30.11
N LEU A 51 -9.04 4.27 -30.39
CA LEU A 51 -8.93 3.64 -31.69
C LEU A 51 -9.49 4.62 -32.75
N PRO A 52 -8.70 4.99 -33.77
CA PRO A 52 -9.17 5.89 -34.82
C PRO A 52 -10.39 5.30 -35.54
N GLY A 53 -11.38 6.16 -35.81
CA GLY A 53 -12.56 5.79 -36.59
C GLY A 53 -12.26 5.62 -38.07
N GLY A 54 -13.24 5.15 -38.85
CA GLY A 54 -13.08 4.98 -40.31
C GLY A 54 -12.87 6.29 -41.10
N ASP A 55 -13.08 7.44 -40.45
CA ASP A 55 -12.87 8.80 -40.95
C ASP A 55 -11.54 9.42 -40.48
N ALA A 56 -10.70 8.66 -39.76
CA ALA A 56 -9.43 9.14 -39.26
C ALA A 56 -8.46 9.54 -40.37
N THR A 57 -7.67 10.58 -40.12
CA THR A 57 -6.58 10.98 -41.01
C THR A 57 -5.44 9.97 -40.95
N SER A 58 -4.59 9.94 -41.99
CA SER A 58 -3.36 9.14 -41.98
C SER A 58 -2.52 9.43 -40.73
N ASP A 59 -2.35 10.70 -40.39
CA ASP A 59 -1.57 11.13 -39.23
C ASP A 59 -2.15 10.61 -37.89
N GLN A 60 -3.48 10.52 -37.77
CA GLN A 60 -4.14 9.96 -36.59
C GLN A 60 -3.92 8.45 -36.48
N GLN A 61 -3.96 7.74 -37.60
CA GLN A 61 -3.68 6.31 -37.65
C GLN A 61 -2.21 6.02 -37.30
N ASP A 62 -1.28 6.76 -37.89
CA ASP A 62 0.15 6.63 -37.65
C ASP A 62 0.50 6.90 -36.16
N ALA A 63 -0.14 7.91 -35.56
CA ALA A 63 0.02 8.22 -34.14
C ALA A 63 -0.49 7.08 -33.23
N TYR A 64 -1.66 6.49 -33.55
CA TYR A 64 -2.19 5.35 -32.79
C TYR A 64 -1.31 4.11 -32.93
N ASP A 65 -0.86 3.79 -34.14
CA ASP A 65 -0.02 2.63 -34.41
C ASP A 65 1.31 2.74 -33.65
N GLN A 66 1.93 3.92 -33.67
CA GLN A 66 3.15 4.20 -32.90
C GLN A 66 2.91 4.06 -31.39
N TRP A 67 1.83 4.65 -30.87
CA TRP A 67 1.46 4.53 -29.46
C TRP A 67 1.24 3.07 -29.06
N SER A 68 0.54 2.28 -29.89
CA SER A 68 0.26 0.86 -29.62
C SER A 68 1.54 0.01 -29.57
N VAL A 69 2.52 0.32 -30.43
CA VAL A 69 3.83 -0.33 -30.41
C VAL A 69 4.57 0.03 -29.12
N ASP A 70 4.55 1.29 -28.72
CA ASP A 70 5.23 1.76 -27.52
C ASP A 70 4.56 1.24 -26.24
N ASP A 71 3.23 1.22 -26.14
CA ASP A 71 2.49 0.58 -25.03
C ASP A 71 2.85 -0.91 -24.91
N THR A 72 2.98 -1.60 -26.04
CA THR A 72 3.41 -3.00 -26.05
C THR A 72 4.81 -3.17 -25.45
N LYS A 73 5.76 -2.28 -25.75
CA LYS A 73 7.10 -2.30 -25.14
C LYS A 73 7.02 -2.05 -23.63
N VAL A 74 6.26 -1.04 -23.20
CA VAL A 74 6.10 -0.73 -21.78
C VAL A 74 5.50 -1.92 -21.04
N ARG A 75 4.46 -2.55 -21.58
CA ARG A 75 3.86 -3.76 -21.02
C ARG A 75 4.88 -4.89 -20.89
N CYS A 76 5.72 -5.10 -21.91
CA CYS A 76 6.81 -6.08 -21.84
C CYS A 76 7.79 -5.77 -20.70
N TYR A 77 8.19 -4.51 -20.50
CA TYR A 77 9.06 -4.13 -19.38
C TYR A 77 8.40 -4.36 -18.02
N MET A 78 7.12 -4.00 -17.90
CA MET A 78 6.36 -4.21 -16.67
C MET A 78 6.31 -5.71 -16.34
N LEU A 79 5.89 -6.56 -17.27
CA LEU A 79 5.78 -8.01 -17.04
C LEU A 79 7.17 -8.64 -16.80
N ALA A 80 8.20 -8.24 -17.53
CA ALA A 80 9.56 -8.77 -17.36
C ALA A 80 10.16 -8.44 -15.99
N SER A 81 9.80 -7.28 -15.44
CA SER A 81 10.27 -6.77 -14.14
C SER A 81 9.40 -7.22 -12.96
N MET A 82 8.49 -8.19 -13.13
CA MET A 82 7.66 -8.73 -12.06
C MET A 82 8.17 -10.09 -11.54
N SER A 83 7.74 -10.45 -10.33
CA SER A 83 7.73 -11.84 -9.89
C SER A 83 6.86 -12.70 -10.81
N ASN A 84 7.09 -14.01 -10.83
CA ASN A 84 6.32 -14.91 -11.70
C ASN A 84 4.82 -14.94 -11.32
N GLU A 85 4.50 -14.77 -10.05
CA GLU A 85 3.12 -14.72 -9.57
C GLU A 85 2.40 -13.49 -10.11
N LEU A 86 2.98 -12.30 -9.92
CA LEU A 86 2.41 -11.05 -10.43
C LEU A 86 2.32 -11.05 -11.95
N LYS A 87 3.32 -11.60 -12.64
CA LYS A 87 3.27 -11.74 -14.09
C LYS A 87 2.04 -12.54 -14.54
N ARG A 88 1.77 -13.70 -13.91
CA ARG A 88 0.61 -14.54 -14.25
C ARG A 88 -0.72 -13.79 -14.01
N GLN A 89 -0.79 -12.97 -12.97
CA GLN A 89 -1.99 -12.17 -12.68
C GLN A 89 -2.24 -11.07 -13.72
N HIS A 90 -1.19 -10.55 -14.37
CA HIS A 90 -1.27 -9.35 -15.22
C HIS A 90 -1.04 -9.61 -16.72
N GLU A 91 -0.68 -10.83 -17.14
CA GLU A 91 -0.34 -11.15 -18.54
C GLU A 91 -1.50 -10.96 -19.54
N ASN A 92 -2.75 -11.04 -19.06
CA ASN A 92 -3.94 -10.89 -19.88
C ASN A 92 -4.49 -9.46 -19.94
N MET A 93 -3.87 -8.51 -19.22
CA MET A 93 -4.28 -7.10 -19.25
C MET A 93 -3.85 -6.44 -20.57
N LYS A 94 -4.72 -5.58 -21.10
CA LYS A 94 -4.62 -5.12 -22.49
C LYS A 94 -3.59 -4.02 -22.68
N SER A 95 -3.44 -3.13 -21.69
CA SER A 95 -2.52 -2.00 -21.76
C SER A 95 -1.61 -1.89 -20.53
N SER A 96 -0.47 -1.22 -20.70
CA SER A 96 0.44 -0.94 -19.58
C SER A 96 -0.23 -0.09 -18.48
N ARG A 97 -1.18 0.78 -18.88
CA ARG A 97 -2.00 1.59 -17.97
C ARG A 97 -2.93 0.76 -17.11
N GLU A 98 -3.60 -0.23 -17.69
CA GLU A 98 -4.46 -1.14 -16.95
C GLU A 98 -3.68 -1.88 -15.86
N ILE A 99 -2.49 -2.39 -16.22
CA ILE A 99 -1.56 -3.03 -15.28
C ILE A 99 -1.17 -2.04 -14.17
N LEU A 100 -0.70 -0.84 -14.53
CA LEU A 100 -0.25 0.14 -13.54
C LEU A 100 -1.37 0.57 -12.59
N LYS A 101 -2.59 0.73 -13.11
CA LYS A 101 -3.77 1.06 -12.33
C LYS A 101 -4.07 -0.04 -11.31
N ASN A 102 -4.12 -1.30 -11.75
CA ASN A 102 -4.37 -2.43 -10.86
C ASN A 102 -3.29 -2.55 -9.77
N LEU A 103 -2.01 -2.44 -10.15
CA LEU A 103 -0.91 -2.44 -9.18
C LEU A 103 -0.97 -1.29 -8.18
N ARG A 104 -1.44 -0.10 -8.59
CA ARG A 104 -1.61 1.05 -7.69
C ARG A 104 -2.78 0.84 -6.73
N GLU A 105 -3.85 0.18 -7.18
CA GLU A 105 -4.96 -0.22 -6.31
C GLU A 105 -4.53 -1.25 -5.26
N LEU A 106 -3.68 -2.22 -5.65
CA LEU A 106 -3.19 -3.26 -4.73
C LEU A 106 -2.07 -2.76 -3.80
N TYR A 107 -1.09 -2.03 -4.34
CA TYR A 107 0.18 -1.73 -3.65
C TYR A 107 0.50 -0.23 -3.50
N GLY A 108 -0.37 0.66 -3.99
CA GLY A 108 -0.17 2.10 -3.84
C GLY A 108 -0.21 2.56 -2.37
N GLU A 109 0.30 3.76 -2.12
CA GLU A 109 0.35 4.34 -0.77
C GLU A 109 -1.03 4.38 -0.08
N ASN A 110 -2.09 4.66 -0.85
CA ASN A 110 -3.46 4.63 -0.35
C ASN A 110 -3.92 3.23 0.08
N SER A 111 -3.46 2.17 -0.59
CA SER A 111 -3.75 0.79 -0.19
C SER A 111 -3.01 0.42 1.09
N MET A 112 -1.76 0.87 1.26
CA MET A 112 -1.03 0.67 2.53
C MET A 112 -1.76 1.32 3.70
N THR A 113 -2.20 2.58 3.54
CA THR A 113 -2.98 3.30 4.56
C THR A 113 -4.32 2.63 4.81
N ALA A 114 -5.07 2.25 3.77
CA ALA A 114 -6.35 1.56 3.91
C ALA A 114 -6.19 0.20 4.61
N ARG A 115 -5.16 -0.58 4.28
CA ARG A 115 -4.85 -1.85 4.97
C ARG A 115 -4.54 -1.63 6.44
N TYR A 116 -3.74 -0.61 6.76
CA TYR A 116 -3.43 -0.25 8.14
C TYR A 116 -4.71 0.12 8.91
N GLU A 117 -5.56 0.96 8.33
CA GLU A 117 -6.81 1.41 8.94
C GLU A 117 -7.79 0.26 9.19
N ILE A 118 -8.04 -0.58 8.18
CA ILE A 118 -8.94 -1.74 8.29
C ILE A 118 -8.39 -2.75 9.30
N SER A 119 -7.07 -3.00 9.29
CA SER A 119 -6.43 -3.87 10.28
C SER A 119 -6.59 -3.31 11.69
N ASN A 120 -6.31 -2.02 11.89
CA ASN A 120 -6.47 -1.35 13.17
C ASN A 120 -7.94 -1.35 13.66
N GLU A 121 -8.91 -1.17 12.76
CA GLU A 121 -10.33 -1.30 13.09
C GLU A 121 -10.67 -2.74 13.52
N LEU A 122 -10.21 -3.75 12.77
CA LEU A 122 -10.42 -5.16 13.09
C LEU A 122 -9.83 -5.52 14.46
N PHE A 123 -8.60 -5.09 14.74
CA PHE A 123 -7.95 -5.33 16.04
C PHE A 123 -8.63 -4.59 17.21
N ARG A 124 -9.21 -3.42 16.96
CA ARG A 124 -9.93 -2.64 17.99
C ARG A 124 -11.40 -3.02 18.10
N ALA A 125 -11.93 -3.84 17.19
CA ALA A 125 -13.32 -4.25 17.19
C ALA A 125 -13.63 -5.11 18.42
N ARG A 126 -14.23 -4.49 19.45
CA ARG A 126 -14.84 -5.20 20.58
C ARG A 126 -16.35 -5.18 20.44
N MET A 127 -16.98 -6.31 20.73
CA MET A 127 -18.43 -6.41 20.82
C MET A 127 -18.92 -5.54 21.99
N GLN A 128 -19.84 -4.62 21.71
CA GLN A 128 -20.40 -3.72 22.72
C GLN A 128 -21.54 -4.40 23.47
N GLU A 129 -21.68 -4.10 24.76
CA GLU A 129 -22.76 -4.64 25.58
C GLU A 129 -24.13 -4.25 24.98
N GLY A 130 -25.01 -5.24 24.78
CA GLY A 130 -26.30 -5.04 24.12
C GLY A 130 -26.31 -5.17 22.58
N THR A 131 -25.16 -5.33 21.91
CA THR A 131 -25.14 -5.66 20.46
C THR A 131 -25.36 -7.15 20.19
N LYS A 132 -26.09 -7.48 19.12
CA LYS A 132 -26.31 -8.87 18.69
C LYS A 132 -24.99 -9.46 18.16
N VAL A 133 -24.64 -10.66 18.64
CA VAL A 133 -23.44 -11.40 18.22
C VAL A 133 -23.35 -11.52 16.70
N ALA A 134 -24.46 -11.88 16.03
CA ALA A 134 -24.49 -12.03 14.58
C ALA A 134 -24.09 -10.73 13.82
N ALA A 135 -24.50 -9.56 14.32
CA ALA A 135 -24.14 -8.29 13.71
C ALA A 135 -22.65 -7.96 13.89
N HIS A 136 -22.10 -8.28 15.07
CA HIS A 136 -20.67 -8.11 15.32
C HIS A 136 -19.82 -9.05 14.47
N VAL A 137 -20.21 -10.33 14.37
CA VAL A 137 -19.54 -11.31 13.50
C VAL A 137 -19.61 -10.88 12.04
N GLN A 138 -20.77 -10.39 11.56
CA GLN A 138 -20.88 -9.88 10.19
C GLN A 138 -19.96 -8.69 9.93
N LYS A 139 -19.83 -7.77 10.90
CA LYS A 139 -18.87 -6.66 10.80
C LYS A 139 -17.43 -7.18 10.68
N MET A 140 -17.05 -8.17 11.50
CA MET A 140 -15.72 -8.78 11.48
C MET A 140 -15.46 -9.48 10.14
N ILE A 141 -16.42 -10.25 9.62
CA ILE A 141 -16.36 -10.90 8.31
C ILE A 141 -16.16 -9.87 7.20
N ASN A 142 -16.91 -8.78 7.21
CA ASN A 142 -16.78 -7.73 6.19
C ASN A 142 -15.39 -7.08 6.21
N LEU A 143 -14.82 -6.81 7.39
CA LEU A 143 -13.46 -6.27 7.51
C LEU A 143 -12.41 -7.26 6.99
N ILE A 144 -12.57 -8.55 7.28
CA ILE A 144 -11.69 -9.62 6.76
C ILE A 144 -11.79 -9.70 5.23
N GLN A 145 -12.99 -9.69 4.66
CA GLN A 145 -13.19 -9.71 3.21
C GLN A 145 -12.60 -8.47 2.51
N GLN A 146 -12.64 -7.30 3.16
CA GLN A 146 -11.97 -6.09 2.64
C GLN A 146 -10.45 -6.23 2.65
N LEU A 147 -9.87 -6.88 3.67
CA LEU A 147 -8.43 -7.19 3.70
C LEU A 147 -8.06 -8.24 2.65
N GLU A 148 -8.86 -9.28 2.46
CA GLU A 148 -8.66 -10.30 1.43
C GLU A 148 -8.67 -9.70 0.02
N LYS A 149 -9.57 -8.76 -0.25
CA LYS A 149 -9.66 -8.03 -1.52
C LYS A 149 -8.41 -7.17 -1.81
N LEU A 150 -7.66 -6.79 -0.78
CA LEU A 150 -6.43 -6.00 -0.89
C LEU A 150 -5.16 -6.88 -1.04
N GLU A 151 -5.32 -8.20 -1.26
CA GLU A 151 -4.30 -9.22 -1.52
C GLU A 151 -2.97 -9.01 -0.76
N PHE A 152 -2.93 -9.33 0.54
CA PHE A 152 -1.64 -9.48 1.23
C PHE A 152 -1.58 -10.62 2.26
N GLN A 153 -0.56 -11.47 2.13
CA GLN A 153 -0.01 -12.29 3.22
C GLN A 153 0.95 -11.43 4.03
N MET A 154 0.65 -11.19 5.31
CA MET A 154 1.55 -10.45 6.21
C MET A 154 2.96 -11.07 6.22
N ASP A 155 3.95 -10.30 5.80
CA ASP A 155 5.36 -10.66 5.99
C ASP A 155 5.71 -10.67 7.49
N LYS A 156 6.57 -11.60 7.89
CA LYS A 156 6.87 -11.88 9.31
C LYS A 156 7.63 -10.75 9.99
N GLU A 157 8.37 -9.92 9.25
CA GLU A 157 9.06 -8.74 9.78
C GLU A 157 8.09 -7.61 10.14
N LEU A 158 7.06 -7.37 9.32
CA LEU A 158 6.00 -6.40 9.64
C LEU A 158 5.16 -6.85 10.84
N HIS A 159 5.06 -8.15 11.09
CA HIS A 159 4.44 -8.69 12.31
C HIS A 159 5.22 -8.28 13.57
N VAL A 160 6.56 -8.18 13.50
CA VAL A 160 7.39 -7.76 14.63
C VAL A 160 7.25 -6.26 14.87
N ASP A 161 7.35 -5.42 13.84
CA ASP A 161 7.20 -3.97 13.98
C ASP A 161 5.78 -3.59 14.44
N PHE A 162 4.77 -4.30 13.94
CA PHE A 162 3.39 -4.17 14.39
C PHE A 162 3.22 -4.61 15.86
N ASN A 163 3.83 -5.72 16.27
CA ASN A 163 3.83 -6.17 17.67
C ASN A 163 4.56 -5.19 18.61
N VAL A 164 5.67 -4.60 18.16
CA VAL A 164 6.43 -3.59 18.90
C VAL A 164 5.61 -2.31 19.05
N MET A 165 4.92 -1.84 18.00
CA MET A 165 3.97 -0.73 18.11
C MET A 165 2.82 -1.06 19.06
N ASN A 166 2.30 -2.28 19.02
CA ASN A 166 1.18 -2.72 19.86
C ASN A 166 1.57 -2.78 21.35
N ASN A 167 2.79 -3.21 21.67
CA ASN A 167 3.31 -3.16 23.04
C ASN A 167 3.47 -1.72 23.54
N LYS A 168 4.03 -0.83 22.71
CA LYS A 168 4.18 0.60 23.03
C LYS A 168 2.84 1.33 23.25
N MET A 169 1.74 0.86 22.64
CA MET A 169 0.40 1.42 22.87
C MET A 169 -0.23 0.92 24.18
N LYS A 170 -0.01 -0.35 24.55
CA LYS A 170 -0.45 -0.89 25.86
C LYS A 170 0.21 -0.17 27.04
N ASP A 171 1.49 0.17 26.90
CA ASP A 171 2.23 0.91 27.94
C ASP A 171 1.65 2.32 28.16
N LYS A 172 1.07 2.93 27.13
CA LYS A 172 0.42 4.25 27.23
C LYS A 172 -0.99 4.17 27.85
N GLU A 173 -1.74 3.09 27.60
CA GLU A 173 -3.03 2.86 28.26
C GLU A 173 -2.86 2.50 29.76
N PHE A 174 -1.80 1.77 30.12
CA PHE A 174 -1.55 1.38 31.52
C PHE A 174 -1.22 2.58 32.42
N ILE A 175 -0.53 3.60 31.89
CA ILE A 175 -0.21 4.83 32.64
C ILE A 175 -1.45 5.72 32.86
N LEU A 176 -2.43 5.70 31.94
CA LEU A 176 -3.67 6.49 32.07
C LEU A 176 -4.68 5.87 33.05
N VAL A 177 -4.71 4.54 33.20
CA VAL A 177 -5.62 3.85 34.13
C VAL A 177 -5.14 3.91 35.58
N ALA A 178 -3.83 3.98 35.84
CA ALA A 178 -3.29 4.07 37.20
C ALA A 178 -3.42 5.49 37.83
N GLY A 179 -3.68 6.53 37.02
CA GLY A 179 -3.73 7.93 37.48
C GLY A 179 -5.09 8.41 38.00
N THR A 180 -6.16 7.61 37.91
CA THR A 180 -7.53 8.04 38.22
C THR A 180 -8.25 7.16 39.23
N SER A 181 -7.62 6.89 40.38
CA SER A 181 -8.40 6.45 41.55
C SER A 181 -7.72 6.85 42.86
N SER A 182 -8.09 8.03 43.38
CA SER A 182 -8.38 8.18 44.81
C SER A 182 -9.02 9.55 45.06
N SER A 183 -10.34 9.56 45.26
CA SER A 183 -11.04 10.71 45.84
C SER A 183 -11.66 10.36 47.19
N LYS A 184 -11.18 11.09 48.21
CA LYS A 184 -11.84 11.56 49.45
C LYS A 184 -12.02 10.59 50.63
N THR A 185 -11.49 11.03 51.78
CA THR A 185 -12.34 11.33 52.95
C THR A 185 -11.74 12.42 53.85
N ARG A 186 -12.64 13.24 54.37
CA ARG A 186 -12.46 14.51 55.08
C ARG A 186 -12.44 14.27 56.59
N LYS A 187 -11.49 14.84 57.34
CA LYS A 187 -11.65 15.10 58.79
C LYS A 187 -11.13 16.49 59.16
N LYS A 188 -12.07 17.38 59.53
CA LYS A 188 -11.84 18.68 60.18
C LYS A 188 -11.39 18.45 61.64
N LYS A 189 -10.38 19.20 62.13
CA LYS A 189 -10.43 19.80 63.48
C LYS A 189 -9.61 21.10 63.55
N LYS A 190 -10.12 22.01 64.37
CA LYS A 190 -9.96 23.47 64.47
C LYS A 190 -8.77 23.88 65.37
N LYS A 191 -8.23 25.09 65.10
CA LYS A 191 -7.67 26.13 66.03
C LYS A 191 -6.32 25.77 66.74
N SER A 192 -5.36 26.66 67.01
CA SER A 192 -5.24 28.14 66.99
C SER A 192 -3.79 28.63 67.22
N LYS A 193 -3.48 29.82 66.69
CA LYS A 193 -2.65 30.94 67.24
C LYS A 193 -1.11 30.83 67.47
N LYS A 194 -0.41 31.76 66.80
CA LYS A 194 0.61 32.76 67.23
C LYS A 194 2.05 32.35 67.63
N GLY A 195 3.01 33.12 67.08
CA GLY A 195 4.33 33.48 67.65
C GLY A 195 5.51 32.92 66.84
N SER A 196 6.11 33.69 65.92
CA SER A 196 7.22 34.66 66.07
C SER A 196 8.63 34.04 66.11
N VAL A 197 9.38 34.39 65.06
CA VAL A 197 10.84 34.24 64.81
C VAL A 197 11.59 35.19 65.77
N PRO A 198 12.83 34.86 66.19
CA PRO A 198 14.03 35.33 65.47
C PRO A 198 14.87 34.20 64.86
#